data_AF-A0A0P1EFW3-F1
#
_entry.id   AF-A0A0P1EFW3-F1
#
_cell.length_a   1.000
_cell.length_b   1.000
_cell.length_c   1.000
_cell.angle_alpha   90.00
_cell.angle_beta   90.00
_cell.angle_gamma   90.00
#
_symmetry.space_group_name_H-M   'P 1'
#
loop_
_entity.id
_entity.type
_entity.pdbx_description
1 polymer ?
#
loop_
_entity_poly.entity_id
_entity_poly.type
_entity_poly.pdbx_seq_one_letter_code
_entity_poly.pdbx_strand_id
1 'polypeptide(L)'
;MTRRSPFRYFKTSPEIIRLAVMMYVRFPLSLRNVEDLLHERGIEISHETVRYWWNRFGPIFAAEIRRNRVNRMRSYSNWQWHLDEVFVKINGETHYLWRAVDYEGEVLEGLVRRTLLEWGRVVA
;
A
#
# COMPACT_ATOMS: atom_id res chain seq x y z
N MET A 1 -12.20 -24.37 -9.06
CA MET A 1 -10.75 -24.24 -9.28
C MET A 1 -10.06 -24.07 -7.93
N THR A 2 -9.21 -25.02 -7.51
CA THR A 2 -8.45 -24.92 -6.26
C THR A 2 -7.49 -23.73 -6.37
N ARG A 3 -7.76 -22.65 -5.62
CA ARG A 3 -6.86 -21.49 -5.56
C ARG A 3 -5.51 -21.96 -5.03
N ARG A 4 -4.50 -21.99 -5.89
CA ARG A 4 -3.12 -22.28 -5.47
C ARG A 4 -2.68 -21.18 -4.50
N SER A 5 -2.09 -21.55 -3.37
CA SER A 5 -1.60 -20.57 -2.39
C SER A 5 -0.52 -19.70 -3.05
N PRO A 6 -0.56 -18.36 -2.88
CA PRO A 6 0.45 -17.46 -3.45
C PRO A 6 1.84 -17.68 -2.84
N PHE A 7 1.89 -18.30 -1.66
CA PHE A 7 3.10 -18.70 -0.93
C PHE A 7 3.62 -20.10 -1.32
N ARG A 8 3.04 -20.74 -2.33
CA ARG A 8 3.54 -22.03 -2.81
C ARG A 8 5.01 -21.89 -3.23
N TYR A 9 5.85 -22.84 -2.80
CA TYR A 9 7.30 -22.91 -3.02
C TYR A 9 8.19 -22.04 -2.10
N PHE A 10 7.63 -21.31 -1.14
CA PHE A 10 8.43 -20.64 -0.13
C PHE A 10 8.76 -21.59 1.02
N LYS A 11 10.02 -21.60 1.45
CA LYS A 11 10.47 -22.31 2.66
C LYS A 11 10.09 -21.55 3.93
N THR A 12 9.97 -20.23 3.83
CA THR A 12 9.57 -19.34 4.93
C THR A 12 8.07 -19.40 5.15
N SER A 13 7.64 -19.33 6.43
CA SER A 13 6.21 -19.23 6.76
C SER A 13 5.57 -17.99 6.10
N PRO A 14 4.34 -18.11 5.56
CA PRO A 14 3.54 -16.96 5.11
C PRO A 14 3.39 -15.86 6.17
N GLU A 15 3.36 -16.20 7.47
CA GLU A 15 3.26 -15.20 8.54
C GLU A 15 4.49 -14.29 8.59
N ILE A 16 5.68 -14.86 8.41
CA ILE A 16 6.95 -14.12 8.42
C ILE A 16 7.03 -13.21 7.19
N ILE A 17 6.63 -13.74 6.01
CA ILE A 17 6.59 -12.97 4.77
C ILE A 17 5.64 -11.77 4.93
N ARG A 18 4.45 -12.01 5.49
CA ARG A 18 3.47 -10.95 5.75
C ARG A 18 4.01 -9.95 6.78
N LEU A 19 4.62 -10.40 7.87
CA LEU A 19 5.22 -9.54 8.88
C LEU A 19 6.28 -8.62 8.28
N ALA A 20 7.25 -9.17 7.54
CA ALA A 20 8.33 -8.40 6.94
C ALA A 20 7.80 -7.33 5.97
N VAL A 21 6.86 -7.71 5.10
CA VAL A 21 6.24 -6.76 4.15
C VAL A 21 5.44 -5.69 4.89
N MET A 22 4.66 -6.06 5.92
CA MET A 22 3.88 -5.10 6.68
C MET A 22 4.75 -4.16 7.51
N MET A 23 5.89 -4.60 8.03
CA MET A 23 6.85 -3.74 8.73
C MET A 23 7.40 -2.67 7.79
N TYR A 24 7.77 -3.05 6.56
CA TYR A 24 8.26 -2.11 5.54
C TYR A 24 7.18 -1.10 5.10
N VAL A 25 5.93 -1.53 5.00
CA VAL A 25 4.83 -0.66 4.51
C VAL A 25 4.29 0.26 5.61
N ARG A 26 4.17 -0.24 6.84
CA ARG A 26 3.45 0.47 7.91
C ARG A 26 4.34 1.44 8.67
N PHE A 27 5.65 1.22 8.68
CA PHE A 27 6.60 2.04 9.41
C PHE A 27 7.63 2.63 8.44
N PRO A 28 8.20 3.81 8.73
CA PRO A 28 9.25 4.44 7.92
C PRO A 28 10.60 3.72 8.12
N LEU A 29 10.62 2.40 7.91
CA LEU A 29 11.79 1.55 8.08
C LEU A 29 12.50 1.35 6.74
N SER A 30 13.84 1.41 6.77
CA SER A 30 14.64 0.95 5.65
C SER A 30 14.55 -0.57 5.52
N LEU A 31 14.83 -1.13 4.33
CA LEU A 31 14.86 -2.59 4.15
C LEU A 31 15.91 -3.26 5.06
N ARG A 32 17.02 -2.57 5.38
CA ARG A 32 18.04 -3.06 6.31
C ARG A 32 17.53 -3.08 7.75
N ASN A 33 16.78 -2.05 8.16
CA ASN A 33 16.17 -2.03 9.49
C ASN A 33 15.17 -3.19 9.66
N VAL A 34 14.45 -3.56 8.59
CA VAL A 34 13.54 -4.71 8.63
C VAL A 34 14.32 -6.03 8.75
N GLU A 35 15.44 -6.17 8.05
CA GLU A 35 16.37 -7.29 8.21
C GLU A 35 16.89 -7.39 9.65
N ASP A 36 17.39 -6.28 10.23
CA ASP A 36 17.92 -6.25 11.60
C ASP A 36 16.86 -6.66 12.63
N LEU A 37 15.64 -6.11 12.53
CA LEU A 37 14.53 -6.43 13.44
C LEU A 37 14.04 -7.88 13.32
N LEU A 38 14.18 -8.49 12.15
CA LEU A 38 13.86 -9.91 11.96
C LEU A 38 15.00 -10.78 12.49
N HIS A 39 16.25 -10.34 12.36
CA HIS A 39 17.41 -11.00 12.93
C HIS A 39 17.34 -11.04 14.47
N GLU A 40 16.93 -9.96 15.12
CA GLU A 40 16.67 -9.92 16.58
C GLU A 40 15.62 -10.96 17.03
N ARG A 41 14.73 -11.37 16.12
CA ARG A 41 13.70 -12.40 16.37
C ARG A 41 14.17 -13.81 16.00
N GLY A 42 15.45 -13.99 15.68
CA GLY A 42 16.03 -15.27 15.24
C GLY A 42 15.67 -15.66 13.81
N ILE A 43 15.24 -14.71 12.97
CA ILE A 43 14.89 -14.94 11.57
C ILE A 43 16.00 -14.38 10.68
N GLU A 44 16.85 -15.27 10.16
CA GLU A 44 17.92 -14.90 9.23
C GLU A 44 17.37 -14.74 7.80
N ILE A 45 17.20 -13.48 7.37
CA ILE A 45 16.86 -13.14 5.99
C ILE A 45 17.62 -11.88 5.57
N SER A 46 17.98 -11.75 4.29
CA SER A 46 18.58 -10.50 3.80
C SER A 46 17.52 -9.48 3.39
N HIS A 47 17.88 -8.20 3.43
CA HIS A 47 17.03 -7.10 2.92
C HIS A 47 16.61 -7.28 1.44
N GLU A 48 17.37 -7.99 0.62
CA GLU A 48 16.98 -8.31 -0.77
C GLU A 48 15.79 -9.28 -0.80
N THR A 49 15.70 -10.18 0.17
CA THR A 49 14.56 -11.08 0.34
C THR A 49 13.30 -10.29 0.69
N VAL A 50 13.42 -9.31 1.59
CA VAL A 50 12.33 -8.39 1.94
C VAL A 50 11.89 -7.59 0.72
N ARG A 51 12.84 -7.05 -0.07
CA ARG A 51 12.57 -6.35 -1.34
C ARG A 51 11.82 -7.24 -2.33
N TYR A 52 12.25 -8.49 -2.48
CA TYR A 52 11.59 -9.45 -3.36
C TYR A 52 10.16 -9.75 -2.91
N TRP A 53 9.94 -9.97 -1.61
CA TRP A 53 8.61 -10.20 -1.05
C TRP A 53 7.69 -8.99 -1.21
N TRP A 54 8.19 -7.78 -0.97
CA TRP A 54 7.44 -6.54 -1.21
C TRP A 54 6.96 -6.46 -2.67
N ASN A 55 7.85 -6.65 -3.64
CA ASN A 55 7.50 -6.58 -5.05
C ASN A 55 6.49 -7.65 -5.48
N ARG A 56 6.59 -8.86 -4.90
CA ARG A 56 5.73 -9.99 -5.26
C ARG A 56 4.38 -9.99 -4.55
N PHE A 57 4.36 -9.69 -3.25
CA PHE A 57 3.17 -9.80 -2.40
C PHE A 57 2.52 -8.46 -2.06
N GLY A 58 3.24 -7.34 -2.23
CA GLY A 58 2.71 -5.99 -1.99
C GLY A 58 1.36 -5.74 -2.67
N PRO A 59 1.21 -6.01 -3.99
CA PRO A 59 -0.08 -5.84 -4.67
C PRO A 59 -1.20 -6.74 -4.10
N ILE A 60 -0.86 -7.95 -3.68
CA ILE A 60 -1.83 -8.92 -3.13
C ILE A 60 -2.33 -8.41 -1.76
N PHE A 61 -1.42 -8.01 -0.88
CA PHE A 61 -1.76 -7.48 0.43
C PHE A 61 -2.51 -6.14 0.31
N ALA A 62 -2.10 -5.25 -0.60
CA ALA A 62 -2.81 -4.00 -0.86
C ALA A 62 -4.25 -4.25 -1.32
N ALA A 63 -4.47 -5.21 -2.23
CA ALA A 63 -5.80 -5.58 -2.69
C ALA A 63 -6.66 -6.22 -1.58
N GLU A 64 -6.06 -7.04 -0.72
CA GLU A 64 -6.74 -7.64 0.42
C GLU A 64 -7.15 -6.58 1.45
N ILE A 65 -6.24 -5.67 1.82
CA ILE A 65 -6.50 -4.55 2.73
C ILE A 65 -7.63 -3.67 2.16
N ARG A 66 -7.55 -3.33 0.87
CA ARG A 66 -8.60 -2.53 0.20
C ARG A 66 -9.95 -3.24 0.21
N ARG A 67 -9.99 -4.54 -0.09
CA ARG A 67 -11.24 -5.33 -0.06
C ARG A 67 -11.83 -5.36 1.35
N ASN A 68 -11.01 -5.62 2.37
CA ASN A 68 -11.44 -5.65 3.76
C ASN A 68 -11.94 -4.27 4.23
N ARG A 69 -11.34 -3.17 3.74
CA ARG A 69 -11.83 -1.82 3.99
C ARG A 69 -13.19 -1.59 3.34
N VAL A 70 -13.32 -1.82 2.02
CA VAL A 70 -14.59 -1.63 1.30
C VAL A 70 -15.73 -2.43 1.93
N ASN A 71 -15.47 -3.66 2.37
CA ASN A 71 -16.47 -4.47 3.05
C ASN A 71 -16.93 -3.85 4.38
N ARG A 72 -16.00 -3.32 5.20
CA ARG A 72 -16.36 -2.58 6.43
C ARG A 72 -17.12 -1.30 6.12
N MET A 73 -16.70 -0.59 5.07
CA MET A 73 -17.31 0.67 4.65
C MET A 73 -18.75 0.53 4.19
N ARG A 74 -19.06 -0.54 3.44
CA ARG A 74 -20.43 -0.84 3.01
C ARG A 74 -21.39 -1.11 4.17
N SER A 75 -20.88 -1.40 5.37
CA SER A 75 -21.68 -1.58 6.57
C SER A 75 -22.06 -0.26 7.27
N TYR A 76 -21.46 0.87 6.91
CA TYR A 76 -21.77 2.18 7.47
C TYR A 76 -22.68 3.00 6.52
N SER A 77 -23.86 3.40 7.00
CA SER A 77 -24.91 4.07 6.20
C SER A 77 -24.67 5.57 5.94
N ASN A 78 -23.70 6.20 6.61
CA ASN A 78 -23.44 7.63 6.51
C ASN A 78 -22.04 7.86 5.92
N TRP A 79 -21.92 7.70 4.60
CA TRP A 79 -20.65 7.80 3.90
C TRP A 79 -20.36 9.25 3.47
N GLN A 80 -19.31 9.85 4.02
CA GLN A 80 -18.74 11.12 3.57
C GLN A 80 -17.27 10.90 3.22
N TRP A 81 -16.87 11.39 2.06
CA TRP A 81 -15.49 11.39 1.58
C TRP A 81 -15.11 12.81 1.19
N HIS A 82 -13.84 13.14 1.37
CA HIS A 82 -13.23 14.41 1.05
C HIS A 82 -12.20 14.21 -0.07
N LEU A 83 -12.03 15.21 -0.92
CA LEU A 83 -11.00 15.20 -1.95
C LEU A 83 -9.89 16.18 -1.56
N ASP A 84 -8.70 15.65 -1.33
CA ASP A 84 -7.50 16.44 -1.03
C ASP A 84 -6.64 16.58 -2.29
N GLU A 85 -6.17 17.80 -2.56
CA GLU A 85 -5.14 18.08 -3.56
C GLU A 85 -3.80 18.36 -2.86
N VAL A 86 -2.77 17.58 -3.22
CA VAL A 86 -1.41 17.70 -2.64
C VAL A 86 -0.38 17.77 -3.74
N PHE A 87 0.65 18.61 -3.58
CA PHE A 87 1.78 18.70 -4.50
C PHE A 87 2.93 17.82 -4.01
N VAL A 88 3.40 16.92 -4.86
CA VAL A 88 4.52 16.01 -4.56
C VAL A 88 5.63 16.14 -5.58
N LYS A 89 6.89 16.17 -5.15
CA LYS A 89 8.05 16.15 -6.05
C LYS A 89 8.51 14.72 -6.29
N ILE A 90 8.46 14.26 -7.53
CA ILE A 90 8.91 12.93 -7.95
C ILE A 90 10.00 13.13 -9.00
N ASN A 91 11.21 12.62 -8.73
CA ASN A 91 12.39 12.77 -9.60
C ASN A 91 12.70 14.23 -10.00
N GLY A 92 12.46 15.18 -9.10
CA GLY A 92 12.70 16.62 -9.34
C GLY A 92 11.55 17.37 -10.03
N GLU A 93 10.54 16.67 -10.54
CA GLU A 93 9.35 17.27 -11.16
C GLU A 93 8.18 17.32 -10.16
N THR A 94 7.50 18.47 -10.08
CA THR A 94 6.27 18.62 -9.27
C THR A 94 5.10 17.94 -9.96
N HIS A 95 4.40 17.08 -9.22
CA HIS A 95 3.21 16.36 -9.64
C HIS A 95 2.04 16.69 -8.72
N TYR A 96 0.84 16.64 -9.27
CA TYR A 96 -0.43 16.78 -8.57
C TYR A 96 -0.88 15.41 -8.07
N LEU A 97 -1.05 15.26 -6.77
CA LEU A 97 -1.58 14.08 -6.12
C LEU A 97 -2.97 14.42 -5.57
N TRP A 98 -3.99 13.91 -6.25
CA TRP A 98 -5.37 13.93 -5.78
C TRP A 98 -5.63 12.72 -4.90
N ARG A 99 -6.16 12.90 -3.69
CA ARG A 99 -6.48 11.79 -2.79
C ARG A 99 -7.94 11.89 -2.36
N ALA A 100 -8.70 10.84 -2.60
CA ALA A 100 -9.99 10.67 -1.93
C ALA A 100 -9.72 10.12 -0.53
N VAL A 101 -10.23 10.77 0.51
CA VAL A 101 -10.01 10.43 1.93
C VAL A 101 -11.37 10.27 2.59
N ASP A 102 -11.51 9.32 3.50
CA ASP A 102 -12.73 9.19 4.32
C ASP A 102 -12.71 10.12 5.55
N TYR A 103 -13.79 10.09 6.33
CA TYR A 103 -13.91 10.89 7.56
C TYR A 103 -12.91 10.49 8.66
N GLU A 104 -12.28 9.31 8.59
CA GLU A 104 -11.25 8.85 9.54
C GLU A 104 -9.85 9.32 9.12
N GLY A 105 -9.72 10.09 8.04
CA GLY A 105 -8.44 10.56 7.52
C GLY A 105 -7.69 9.51 6.69
N GLU A 106 -8.37 8.44 6.29
CA GLU A 106 -7.78 7.31 5.62
C GLU A 106 -7.93 7.43 4.09
N VAL A 107 -6.83 7.31 3.34
CA VAL A 107 -6.82 7.49 1.88
C VAL A 107 -7.47 6.30 1.17
N LEU A 108 -8.52 6.57 0.40
CA LEU A 108 -9.31 5.61 -0.36
C LEU A 108 -8.72 5.35 -1.75
N GLU A 109 -8.36 6.43 -2.44
CA GLU A 109 -7.80 6.40 -3.79
C GLU A 109 -6.86 7.59 -3.99
N GLY A 110 -5.84 7.39 -4.82
CA GLY A 110 -4.86 8.41 -5.14
C GLY A 110 -4.61 8.46 -6.65
N LEU A 111 -4.65 9.65 -7.23
CA LEU A 111 -4.32 9.90 -8.63
C LEU A 111 -3.16 10.89 -8.71
N VAL A 112 -2.05 10.46 -9.31
CA VAL A 112 -0.89 11.32 -9.59
C VAL A 112 -0.94 11.76 -11.05
N ARG A 113 -0.87 13.07 -11.32
CA ARG A 113 -0.74 13.65 -12.66
C ARG A 113 0.39 14.67 -12.71
N ARG A 114 1.05 14.78 -13.87
CA ARG A 114 2.08 15.79 -14.15
C ARG A 114 1.49 17.18 -14.47
N THR A 115 0.25 17.22 -14.99
CA THR A 115 -0.43 18.45 -15.41
C THR A 115 -1.82 18.50 -14.78
N LEU A 116 -2.23 19.67 -14.28
CA LEU A 116 -3.64 19.97 -13.99
C LEU A 116 -4.44 19.76 -15.28
N LEU A 117 -5.44 18.88 -15.25
CA LEU A 117 -6.42 18.84 -16.32
C LEU A 117 -7.23 20.13 -16.24
N GLU A 118 -7.33 20.85 -17.35
CA GLU A 118 -8.30 21.93 -17.57
C GLU A 118 -9.74 21.36 -17.53
N TRP A 119 -10.24 21.00 -16.36
CA TRP A 119 -11.63 20.52 -16.20
C TRP A 119 -12.67 21.66 -16.29
N GLY A 120 -12.25 22.90 -16.53
CA GLY A 120 -13.14 24.06 -16.70
C GLY A 120 -13.91 24.14 -18.03
N ARG A 121 -13.95 23.08 -18.87
CA ARG A 121 -14.66 23.11 -20.17
C ARG A 121 -15.65 21.98 -20.44
N VAL A 122 -15.94 21.12 -19.47
CA VAL A 122 -16.97 20.07 -19.64
C VAL A 122 -17.96 20.09 -18.49
N VAL A 123 -18.48 21.26 -18.14
CA VAL A 123 -19.87 21.46 -17.70
C VAL A 123 -20.26 22.88 -18.08
N ALA A 124 -20.89 23.04 -19.24
CA ALA A 124 -21.75 24.16 -19.60
C ALA A 124 -22.99 23.58 -20.28
#